data_AF-A0A392T7S0-F1
#
_entry.id   AF-A0A392T7S0-F1
#
_cell.length_a   1.000
_cell.length_b   1.000
_cell.length_c   1.000
_cell.angle_alpha   90.00
_cell.angle_beta   90.00
_cell.angle_gamma   90.00
#
_symmetry.space_group_name_H-M   'P 1'
#
loop_
_entity.id
_entity.type
_entity.pdbx_description
1 polymer ?
#
loop_
_entity_poly.entity_id
_entity_poly.type
_entity_poly.pdbx_seq_one_letter_code
_entity_poly.pdbx_strand_id
1 'polypeptide(L)' 'MGTYIENVVDEHEHIFHSQYSPVPVPDNVTLPEFVLQNVEFYGDKVAFVDAESGKGVTYSEVA' A
#
# COMPACT_ATOMS: atom_id res chain seq x y z
N MET A 1 -57.72 7.65 0.95
CA MET A 1 -56.59 7.98 1.85
C MET A 1 -55.49 7.00 1.59
N GLY A 2 -54.56 7.33 0.69
CA GLY A 2 -53.38 6.49 0.43
C GLY A 2 -52.37 6.73 1.54
N THR A 3 -51.97 5.67 2.24
CA THR A 3 -50.84 5.71 3.16
C THR A 3 -49.56 5.70 2.33
N TYR A 4 -48.83 6.81 2.33
CA TYR A 4 -47.48 6.86 1.81
C TYR A 4 -46.62 5.98 2.70
N ILE A 5 -46.07 4.90 2.14
CA ILE A 5 -44.98 4.16 2.77
C ILE A 5 -43.78 5.10 2.70
N GLU A 6 -43.37 5.67 3.83
CA GLU A 6 -42.06 6.29 3.94
C GLU A 6 -41.03 5.18 3.64
N ASN A 7 -40.31 5.30 2.52
CA ASN A 7 -39.07 4.57 2.34
C ASN A 7 -38.11 5.10 3.40
N VAL A 8 -38.08 4.45 4.56
CA VAL A 8 -36.99 4.60 5.52
C VAL A 8 -35.76 4.01 4.84
N VAL A 9 -35.07 4.86 4.06
CA VAL A 9 -33.73 4.55 3.59
C VAL A 9 -32.91 4.48 4.86
N ASP A 10 -32.48 3.28 5.23
CA ASP A 10 -31.51 3.08 6.28
C ASP A 10 -30.28 3.94 5.93
N GLU A 11 -30.05 4.99 6.72
CA GLU A 11 -29.00 5.99 6.51
C GLU A 11 -27.60 5.43 6.86
N HIS A 12 -27.50 4.13 7.17
CA HIS A 12 -26.24 3.47 7.46
C HIS A 12 -25.52 3.08 6.16
N GLU A 13 -24.51 3.87 5.79
CA GLU A 13 -23.58 3.54 4.72
C GLU A 13 -22.95 2.16 4.96
N HIS A 14 -23.06 1.27 3.98
CA HIS A 14 -22.42 -0.05 4.04
C HIS A 14 -20.92 0.08 3.77
N ILE A 15 -20.13 0.25 4.84
CA ILE A 15 -18.67 0.31 4.75
C ILE A 15 -18.09 -1.09 4.92
N PHE A 16 -17.50 -1.61 3.84
CA PHE A 16 -16.79 -2.88 3.86
C PHE A 16 -15.31 -2.65 4.16
N HIS A 17 -14.77 -3.39 5.12
CA HIS A 17 -13.36 -3.33 5.49
C HIS A 17 -12.64 -4.63 5.15
N SER A 18 -11.32 -4.56 5.11
CA SER A 18 -10.47 -5.75 5.07
C SER A 18 -10.79 -6.69 6.24
N GLN A 19 -10.70 -7.99 6.00
CA GLN A 19 -10.76 -9.00 7.08
C GLN A 19 -9.49 -9.01 7.94
N TYR A 20 -8.40 -8.41 7.44
CA TYR A 20 -7.16 -8.25 8.20
C TYR A 20 -7.21 -7.00 9.08
N SER A 21 -6.62 -7.10 10.26
CA SER A 21 -6.50 -5.97 11.19
C SER A 21 -5.70 -4.82 10.55
N PRO A 22 -6.04 -3.55 10.89
CA PRO A 22 -5.24 -2.41 10.49
C PRO A 22 -3.78 -2.56 10.91
N VAL A 23 -2.86 -2.14 10.04
CA VAL A 23 -1.42 -2.09 10.34
C VAL A 23 -0.98 -0.63 10.54
N PRO A 24 0.01 -0.37 11.41
CA PRO A 24 0.54 0.98 11.57
C PRO A 24 1.23 1.43 10.28
N VAL A 25 0.88 2.64 9.83
CA VAL A 25 1.54 3.32 8.72
C VAL A 25 2.28 4.52 9.31
N PRO A 26 3.59 4.71 9.03
CA PRO A 26 4.35 5.81 9.61
C PRO A 26 3.95 7.16 8.99
N ASP A 27 3.72 8.16 9.83
CA ASP A 27 3.25 9.49 9.38
C ASP A 27 4.38 10.43 8.90
N ASN A 28 5.60 10.23 9.39
CA ASN A 28 6.71 11.19 9.24
C ASN A 28 7.95 10.56 8.57
N VAL A 29 7.73 9.72 7.56
CA VAL A 29 8.80 9.06 6.80
C VAL A 29 8.56 9.32 5.32
N THR A 30 9.61 9.68 4.57
CA THR A 30 9.48 9.83 3.13
C THR A 30 9.33 8.47 2.46
N LEU A 31 8.71 8.43 1.27
CA LEU A 31 8.53 7.16 0.56
C LEU A 31 9.86 6.43 0.30
N PRO A 32 10.97 7.07 -0.12
CA PRO A 32 12.24 6.38 -0.29
C PRO A 32 12.79 5.80 1.02
N GLU A 33 12.73 6.55 2.13
CA GLU A 33 13.16 6.06 3.44
C GLU A 33 12.35 4.85 3.89
N PHE A 34 11.03 4.87 3.68
CA PHE A 34 10.15 3.74 4.05
C PHE A 34 10.44 2.50 3.20
N VAL A 35 10.58 2.66 1.88
CA VAL A 35 10.82 1.54 0.95
C VAL A 35 12.22 0.94 1.15
N LEU A 36 13.23 1.75 1.47
CA LEU A 36 14.62 1.33 1.61
C LEU A 36 15.09 1.13 3.07
N GLN A 37 14.18 1.19 4.06
CA GLN A 37 14.51 1.23 5.50
C GLN A 37 15.39 0.05 5.99
N ASN A 38 15.40 -1.08 5.28
CA ASN A 38 16.12 -2.30 5.66
C ASN A 38 17.00 -2.83 4.52
N VAL A 39 17.44 -1.94 3.63
CA VAL A 39 18.17 -2.28 2.41
C VAL A 39 19.54 -2.92 2.69
N GLU A 40 20.15 -2.63 3.84
CA GLU A 40 21.44 -3.15 4.26
C GLU A 40 21.48 -4.68 4.39
N PHE A 41 20.33 -5.33 4.65
CA PHE A 41 20.23 -6.78 4.72
C PHE A 41 20.12 -7.45 3.34
N TYR A 42 19.97 -6.66 2.29
CA TYR A 42 19.67 -7.12 0.93
C TYR A 42 20.57 -6.49 -0.12
N GLY A 43 21.65 -5.82 0.28
CA GLY A 43 22.46 -4.99 -0.61
C GLY A 43 22.98 -5.71 -1.86
N ASP A 44 23.31 -6.99 -1.75
CA ASP A 44 23.78 -7.85 -2.85
C ASP A 44 22.66 -8.39 -3.75
N LYS A 45 21.39 -8.27 -3.34
CA LYS A 45 20.24 -8.74 -4.13
C LYS A 45 19.91 -7.74 -5.23
N VAL A 46 19.48 -8.28 -6.37
CA VAL A 46 18.97 -7.50 -7.50
C VAL A 46 17.64 -6.84 -7.13
N ALA A 47 17.58 -5.52 -7.16
CA ALA A 47 16.39 -4.71 -6.90
C ALA A 47 15.51 -4.59 -8.16
N PHE A 48 16.14 -4.33 -9.30
CA PHE A 48 15.47 -4.33 -10.60
C PHE A 48 16.43 -4.71 -11.72
N VAL A 49 15.87 -5.07 -12.87
CA VAL A 49 16.63 -5.41 -14.08
C VAL A 49 16.23 -4.42 -15.16
N ASP A 50 17.21 -3.75 -15.76
CA ASP A 50 16.99 -2.95 -16.95
C ASP A 50 16.53 -3.85 -18.10
N ALA A 51 15.38 -3.54 -18.69
CA ALA A 51 14.73 -4.43 -19.65
C ALA A 51 15.46 -4.51 -21.01
N GLU A 52 16.18 -3.45 -21.39
CA GLU A 52 16.86 -3.38 -22.69
C GLU A 52 18.22 -4.11 -22.66
N SER A 53 19.02 -3.86 -21.62
CA SER A 53 20.36 -4.44 -21.47
C SER A 53 20.38 -5.76 -20.70
N GLY A 54 19.31 -6.08 -19.96
CA GLY A 54 19.28 -7.18 -19.01
C GLY A 54 20.17 -6.96 -17.79
N LYS A 55 20.72 -5.76 -17.61
CA LYS A 55 21.59 -5.44 -16.47
C LYS A 55 20.78 -5.43 -15.17
N GLY A 56 21.17 -6.28 -14.23
CA GLY A 56 20.68 -6.21 -12.85
C GLY A 56 21.29 -5.03 -12.11
N VAL A 57 20.46 -4.28 -11.40
CA VAL A 57 20.87 -3.24 -10.44
C VAL A 57 20.54 -3.75 -9.05
N THR A 58 21.55 -3.82 -8.19
CA THR A 58 21.44 -4.31 -6.82
C THR A 58 20.87 -3.26 -5.89
N TYR A 59 20.32 -3.68 -4.74
CA TYR A 59 19.82 -2.78 -3.72
C TYR A 59 20.90 -1.82 -3.18
N SER A 60 22.17 -2.23 -3.12
CA SER A 60 23.30 -1.34 -2.79
C SER A 60 23.58 -0.27 -3.85
N GLU A 61 23.24 -0.50 -5.12
CA GLU A 61 23.41 0.49 -6.19
C GLU A 61 22.26 1.50 -6.26
N VAL A 62 21.14 1.22 -5.59
CA VAL A 62 19.96 2.09 -5.52
C VAL A 62 20.02 3.04 -4.32
N ALA A 63 20.60 2.58 -3.21
CA ALA A 63 20.64 3.28 -1.92
C ALA A 63 21.58 4.49 -1.89
#